data_AF-A0A0D2MTB5-F1
#
_entry.id   AF-A0A0D2MTB5-F1
#
_cell.length_a   1.000
_cell.length_b   1.000
_cell.length_c   1.000
_cell.angle_alpha   90.00
_cell.angle_beta   90.00
_cell.angle_gamma   90.00
#
_symmetry.space_group_name_H-M   'P 1'
#
loop_
_entity.id
_entity.type
_entity.pdbx_description
1 polymer ?
#
loop_
_entity_poly.entity_id
_entity_poly.type
_entity_poly.pdbx_seq_one_letter_code
_entity_poly.pdbx_strand_id
1 'polypeptide(L)'
;MDFEYTFWLMLQLCISPKTAYRHTSYQKQTKNQWARDDPAFVVVCCLLLAGASAAYCVTLWHSLLSILSAVVVDFLLIGLAISSASWFISNRFLRKRNLPHHQVEQHVEWLYSFDVHCNSYFPLFLLLYVFQFLLSPLLLWRAWAPAALACVLYAAAFSHYHYLNFLGYSALPFLERTEVFLWPIGLICVALPLAVLFGFNPTRFVLSIYFS
;
A
#
# COMPACT_ATOMS: atom_id res chain seq x y z
N MET A 1 -6.89 -20.10 9.63
CA MET A 1 -6.14 -18.98 9.03
C MET A 1 -4.68 -19.37 9.07
N ASP A 2 -3.99 -19.32 7.93
CA ASP A 2 -2.59 -19.70 7.82
C ASP A 2 -1.70 -18.47 8.14
N PHE A 3 -1.45 -18.26 9.43
CA PHE A 3 -0.68 -17.12 9.90
C PHE A 3 0.80 -17.23 9.52
N GLU A 4 1.35 -18.45 9.44
CA GLU A 4 2.75 -18.67 9.05
C GLU A 4 2.99 -18.19 7.62
N TYR A 5 2.13 -18.62 6.69
CA TYR A 5 2.17 -18.14 5.31
C TYR A 5 1.99 -16.62 5.22
N THR A 6 1.06 -16.08 6.02
CA THR A 6 0.78 -14.63 6.05
C THR A 6 2.03 -13.82 6.46
N PHE A 7 2.69 -14.19 7.56
CA PHE A 7 3.90 -13.50 8.01
C PHE A 7 5.06 -13.66 7.05
N TRP A 8 5.24 -14.86 6.49
CA TRP A 8 6.23 -15.10 5.45
C TRP A 8 6.01 -14.18 4.24
N LEU A 9 4.77 -14.05 3.80
CA LEU A 9 4.39 -13.20 2.66
C LEU A 9 4.62 -11.72 2.96
N MET A 10 4.25 -11.25 4.16
CA MET A 10 4.51 -9.89 4.64
C MET A 10 6.01 -9.56 4.65
N LEU A 11 6.85 -10.51 5.09
CA LEU A 11 8.30 -10.38 5.07
C LEU A 11 8.84 -10.32 3.62
N GLN A 12 8.35 -11.19 2.73
CA GLN A 12 8.74 -11.17 1.33
C GLN A 12 8.35 -9.88 0.62
N LEU A 13 7.19 -9.28 0.94
CA LEU A 13 6.80 -7.98 0.38
C LEU A 13 7.81 -6.88 0.72
N CYS A 14 8.47 -6.96 1.87
CA CYS A 14 9.49 -5.99 2.28
C CYS A 14 10.87 -6.28 1.67
N ILE A 15 11.27 -7.55 1.56
CA ILE A 15 12.63 -7.94 1.14
C ILE A 15 12.72 -8.22 -0.37
N SER A 16 11.80 -9.03 -0.89
CA SER A 16 11.80 -9.48 -2.29
C SER A 16 10.37 -9.62 -2.80
N PRO A 17 9.69 -8.51 -3.13
CA PRO A 17 8.28 -8.55 -3.48
C PRO A 17 7.99 -9.34 -4.77
N LYS A 18 9.00 -9.50 -5.64
CA LYS A 18 8.89 -10.38 -6.82
C LYS A 18 8.64 -11.83 -6.43
N THR A 19 9.22 -12.28 -5.31
CA THR A 19 8.97 -13.62 -4.78
C THR A 19 7.52 -13.76 -4.32
N ALA A 20 6.99 -12.76 -3.61
CA ALA A 20 5.60 -12.76 -3.15
C ALA A 20 4.60 -12.93 -4.31
N TYR A 21 4.79 -12.20 -5.42
CA TYR A 21 3.88 -12.30 -6.57
C TYR A 21 4.06 -13.56 -7.44
N ARG A 22 5.21 -14.23 -7.37
CA ARG A 22 5.35 -15.59 -7.95
C ARG A 22 4.40 -16.59 -7.28
N HIS A 23 4.17 -16.45 -5.97
CA HIS A 23 3.19 -17.31 -5.27
C HIS A 23 1.77 -17.13 -5.78
N THR A 24 1.38 -15.91 -6.18
CA THR A 24 0.08 -15.68 -6.80
C THR A 24 -0.06 -16.46 -8.11
N SER A 25 0.99 -16.53 -8.93
CA SER A 25 0.99 -17.34 -10.15
C SER A 25 0.87 -18.84 -9.85
N TYR A 26 1.52 -19.34 -8.79
CA TYR A 26 1.37 -20.74 -8.35
C TYR A 26 -0.04 -21.02 -7.81
N GLN A 27 -0.65 -20.09 -7.09
CA GLN A 27 -2.04 -20.21 -6.63
C GLN A 27 -3.00 -20.29 -7.80
N LYS A 28 -2.77 -19.51 -8.87
CA LYS A 28 -3.57 -19.62 -10.09
C LYS A 28 -3.46 -21.01 -10.73
N GLN A 29 -2.29 -21.64 -10.73
CA GLN A 29 -2.12 -22.98 -11.30
C GLN A 29 -2.79 -24.08 -10.46
N THR A 30 -2.79 -23.93 -9.13
CA THR A 30 -3.28 -24.98 -8.21
C THR A 30 -4.76 -24.85 -7.87
N LYS A 31 -5.27 -23.62 -7.77
CA LYS A 31 -6.66 -23.32 -7.35
C LYS A 31 -7.47 -22.56 -8.40
N ASN A 32 -6.88 -22.23 -9.54
CA ASN A 32 -7.52 -21.48 -10.62
C ASN A 32 -8.11 -20.11 -10.21
N GLN A 33 -7.54 -19.45 -9.20
CA GLN A 33 -7.93 -18.12 -8.75
C GLN A 33 -6.69 -17.27 -8.44
N TRP A 34 -6.84 -15.95 -8.53
CA TRP A 34 -5.76 -15.00 -8.27
C TRP A 34 -5.79 -14.44 -6.85
N ALA A 35 -6.99 -14.23 -6.31
CA ALA A 35 -7.17 -13.73 -4.95
C ALA A 35 -6.79 -14.77 -3.88
N ARG A 36 -6.45 -14.29 -2.69
CA ARG A 36 -6.26 -15.11 -1.49
C ARG A 36 -7.58 -15.70 -1.02
N ASP A 37 -7.47 -16.86 -0.38
CA ASP A 37 -8.61 -17.61 0.18
C ASP A 37 -8.98 -17.20 1.60
N ASP A 38 -8.03 -16.63 2.34
CA ASP A 38 -8.16 -16.39 3.76
C ASP A 38 -7.94 -14.92 4.14
N PRO A 39 -8.70 -14.39 5.12
CA PRO A 39 -8.62 -12.98 5.49
C PRO A 39 -7.46 -12.68 6.46
N ALA A 40 -6.55 -13.63 6.72
CA ALA A 40 -5.55 -13.50 7.77
C ALA A 40 -4.64 -12.28 7.56
N PHE A 41 -4.25 -12.01 6.31
CA PHE A 41 -3.44 -10.84 5.97
C PHE A 41 -4.11 -9.52 6.38
N VAL A 42 -5.41 -9.39 6.09
CA VAL A 42 -6.21 -8.19 6.42
C VAL A 42 -6.35 -8.06 7.94
N VAL A 43 -6.65 -9.17 8.63
CA VAL A 43 -6.77 -9.20 10.09
C VAL A 43 -5.46 -8.78 10.76
N VAL A 44 -4.33 -9.34 10.32
CA VAL A 44 -3.01 -8.96 10.86
C VAL A 44 -2.70 -7.49 10.58
N CYS A 45 -2.99 -6.98 9.37
CA CYS A 45 -2.82 -5.55 9.06
C CYS A 45 -3.68 -4.65 9.97
N CYS A 46 -4.96 -4.99 10.18
CA CYS A 46 -5.85 -4.25 11.07
C CYS A 46 -5.32 -4.23 12.52
N LEU A 47 -4.86 -5.37 13.04
CA LEU A 47 -4.31 -5.48 14.40
C LEU A 47 -3.02 -4.67 14.54
N LEU A 48 -2.10 -4.76 13.58
CA LEU A 48 -0.87 -3.99 13.57
C LEU A 48 -1.12 -2.48 13.48
N LEU A 49 -2.07 -2.08 12.65
CA LEU A 49 -2.45 -0.69 12.48
C LEU A 49 -3.15 -0.14 13.73
N ALA A 50 -4.04 -0.91 14.35
CA ALA A 50 -4.65 -0.58 15.64
C ALA A 50 -3.58 -0.44 16.73
N GLY A 51 -2.60 -1.35 16.79
CA GLY A 51 -1.50 -1.29 17.75
C GLY A 51 -0.61 -0.06 17.55
N ALA A 52 -0.22 0.25 16.32
CA ALA A 52 0.60 1.42 16.02
C ALA A 52 -0.15 2.73 16.30
N SER A 53 -1.41 2.84 15.88
CA SER A 53 -2.23 4.02 16.17
C SER A 53 -2.51 4.19 17.66
N ALA A 54 -2.68 3.10 18.42
CA ALA A 54 -2.76 3.16 19.87
C ALA A 54 -1.50 3.76 20.51
N ALA A 55 -0.31 3.40 20.01
CA ALA A 55 0.95 3.99 20.48
C ALA A 55 1.01 5.52 20.23
N TYR A 56 0.53 6.00 19.08
CA TYR A 56 0.37 7.43 18.84
C TYR A 56 -0.65 8.08 19.79
N CYS A 57 -1.79 7.45 20.03
CA CYS A 57 -2.82 7.98 20.93
C CYS A 57 -2.30 8.13 22.36
N VAL A 58 -1.55 7.14 22.87
CA VAL A 58 -0.96 7.17 24.21
C VAL A 58 0.10 8.26 24.34
N THR A 59 0.96 8.41 23.33
CA THR A 59 2.03 9.42 23.36
C THR A 59 1.54 10.85 23.22
N LEU A 60 0.52 11.06 22.37
CA LEU A 60 -0.02 12.39 22.09
C LEU A 60 -1.26 12.75 22.95
N TRP A 61 -1.73 11.83 23.81
CA TRP A 61 -2.90 12.01 24.69
C TRP A 61 -4.23 12.28 23.94
N HIS A 62 -4.51 11.50 22.89
CA HIS A 62 -5.72 11.64 22.07
C HIS A 62 -6.71 10.47 22.17
N SER A 63 -7.87 10.67 21.54
CA SER A 63 -9.03 9.77 21.60
C SER A 63 -8.81 8.42 20.89
N LEU A 64 -9.47 7.38 21.41
CA LEU A 64 -9.58 6.07 20.78
C LEU A 64 -10.24 6.12 19.38
N LEU A 65 -10.93 7.22 19.03
CA LEU A 65 -11.49 7.44 17.70
C LEU A 65 -10.40 7.51 16.61
N SER A 66 -9.18 7.97 16.93
CA SER A 66 -8.08 8.02 15.97
C SER A 66 -7.61 6.60 15.59
N ILE A 67 -7.70 5.63 16.50
CA ILE A 67 -7.43 4.21 16.23
C ILE A 67 -8.47 3.65 15.25
N LEU A 68 -9.75 3.92 15.53
CA LEU A 68 -10.85 3.49 14.67
C LEU A 68 -10.74 4.13 13.28
N SER A 69 -10.41 5.43 13.22
CA SER A 69 -10.20 6.15 11.96
C SER A 69 -9.05 5.54 11.16
N ALA A 70 -7.92 5.24 11.78
CA ALA A 70 -6.78 4.61 11.09
C ALA A 70 -7.19 3.27 10.44
N VAL A 71 -7.89 2.39 11.19
CA VAL A 71 -8.29 1.08 10.66
C VAL A 71 -9.41 1.20 9.63
N VAL A 72 -10.49 1.90 9.96
CA VAL A 72 -11.70 1.94 9.13
C VAL A 72 -11.52 2.87 7.95
N VAL A 73 -11.01 4.08 8.16
CA VAL A 73 -10.90 5.08 7.09
C VAL A 73 -9.65 4.80 6.25
N ASP A 74 -8.46 4.81 6.87
CA ASP A 74 -7.22 4.84 6.11
C ASP A 74 -6.92 3.52 5.40
N PHE A 75 -7.19 2.41 6.08
CA PHE A 75 -6.95 1.09 5.51
C PHE A 75 -8.18 0.55 4.76
N LEU A 76 -9.33 0.45 5.42
CA LEU A 76 -10.48 -0.22 4.79
C LEU A 76 -11.19 0.66 3.75
N LEU A 77 -11.68 1.85 4.09
CA LEU A 77 -12.48 2.67 3.16
C LEU A 77 -11.64 3.16 1.97
N ILE A 78 -10.47 3.74 2.23
CA ILE A 78 -9.55 4.16 1.16
C ILE A 78 -9.08 2.94 0.36
N GLY A 79 -8.78 1.82 1.02
CA GLY A 79 -8.38 0.59 0.36
C GLY A 79 -9.46 0.04 -0.58
N LEU A 80 -10.72 0.01 -0.15
CA LEU A 80 -11.86 -0.40 -0.96
C LEU A 80 -12.04 0.51 -2.18
N ALA A 81 -11.89 1.83 -2.00
CA ALA A 81 -11.96 2.80 -3.08
C ALA A 81 -10.84 2.59 -4.11
N ILE A 82 -9.58 2.49 -3.65
CA ILE A 82 -8.41 2.28 -4.53
C ILE A 82 -8.53 0.93 -5.27
N SER A 83 -8.96 -0.12 -4.58
CA SER A 83 -9.10 -1.46 -5.16
C SER A 83 -10.19 -1.49 -6.22
N SER A 84 -11.32 -0.83 -5.97
CA SER A 84 -12.42 -0.73 -6.94
C SER A 84 -12.01 0.08 -8.17
N ALA A 85 -11.30 1.20 -7.98
CA ALA A 85 -10.78 2.00 -9.08
C ALA A 85 -9.75 1.21 -9.91
N SER A 86 -8.82 0.51 -9.25
CA SER A 86 -7.77 -0.27 -9.92
C SER A 86 -8.33 -1.48 -10.66
N TRP A 87 -9.32 -2.16 -10.06
CA TRP A 87 -10.09 -3.23 -10.70
C TRP A 87 -10.79 -2.74 -11.97
N PHE A 88 -11.49 -1.60 -11.86
CA PHE A 88 -12.21 -0.99 -12.98
C PHE A 88 -11.25 -0.59 -14.11
N ILE A 89 -10.16 0.13 -13.79
CA ILE A 89 -9.16 0.56 -14.77
C ILE A 89 -8.54 -0.64 -15.47
N SER A 90 -8.15 -1.66 -14.71
CA SER A 90 -7.47 -2.84 -15.25
C SER A 90 -8.37 -3.62 -16.21
N ASN A 91 -9.62 -3.90 -15.81
CA ASN A 91 -10.56 -4.64 -16.64
C ASN A 91 -11.07 -3.85 -17.85
N ARG A 92 -11.16 -2.52 -17.74
CA ARG A 92 -11.66 -1.67 -18.82
C ARG A 92 -10.59 -1.34 -19.86
N PHE A 93 -9.36 -1.06 -19.42
CA PHE A 93 -8.34 -0.46 -20.28
C PHE A 93 -7.07 -1.32 -20.47
N LEU A 94 -6.73 -2.18 -19.51
CA LEU A 94 -5.43 -2.87 -19.49
C LEU A 94 -5.49 -4.32 -19.99
N ARG A 95 -6.67 -4.91 -20.18
CA ARG A 95 -6.79 -6.28 -20.72
C ARG A 95 -6.35 -6.36 -22.18
N LYS A 96 -5.65 -7.44 -22.52
CA LYS A 96 -5.33 -7.83 -23.90
C LYS A 96 -6.62 -7.99 -24.71
N ARG A 97 -6.70 -7.32 -25.87
CA ARG A 97 -7.89 -7.37 -26.74
C ARG A 97 -7.85 -8.50 -27.77
N ASN A 98 -6.66 -8.98 -28.12
CA ASN A 98 -6.46 -10.01 -29.14
C ASN A 98 -5.85 -11.26 -28.49
N LEU A 99 -6.67 -12.09 -27.82
CA LEU A 99 -6.22 -13.41 -27.38
C LEU A 99 -6.36 -14.42 -28.53
N PRO A 100 -5.41 -15.35 -28.71
CA PRO A 100 -5.60 -16.49 -29.60
C PRO A 100 -6.86 -17.27 -29.22
N HIS A 101 -7.62 -17.78 -30.20
CA HIS A 101 -8.91 -18.48 -30.00
C HIS A 101 -8.91 -19.66 -29.00
N HIS A 102 -7.74 -20.14 -28.57
CA HIS A 102 -7.59 -21.26 -27.62
C HIS A 102 -7.41 -20.80 -26.16
N GLN A 103 -7.34 -19.49 -25.89
CA GLN A 103 -7.19 -18.97 -24.53
C GLN A 103 -8.54 -18.51 -23.96
N VAL A 104 -8.85 -18.98 -22.75
CA VAL A 104 -10.04 -18.55 -22.00
C VAL A 104 -9.88 -17.08 -21.62
N GLU A 105 -10.91 -16.26 -21.86
CA GLU A 105 -10.91 -14.87 -21.42
C GLU A 105 -10.79 -14.78 -19.89
N GLN A 106 -9.77 -14.06 -19.43
CA GLN A 106 -9.54 -13.80 -18.01
C GLN A 106 -9.83 -12.34 -17.67
N HIS A 107 -10.27 -12.13 -16.45
CA HIS A 107 -10.50 -10.80 -15.89
C HIS A 107 -9.82 -10.70 -14.53
N VAL A 108 -9.53 -9.46 -14.12
CA VAL A 108 -9.01 -9.18 -12.79
C VAL A 108 -10.13 -9.39 -11.79
N GLU A 109 -9.90 -10.26 -10.82
CA GLU A 109 -10.80 -10.46 -9.69
C GLU A 109 -10.76 -9.22 -8.78
N TRP A 110 -11.91 -8.77 -8.28
CA TRP A 110 -11.94 -7.61 -7.39
C TRP A 110 -11.20 -7.88 -6.08
N LEU A 111 -11.35 -9.09 -5.53
CA LEU A 111 -10.62 -9.54 -4.34
C LEU A 111 -9.10 -9.52 -4.55
N TYR A 112 -8.63 -9.88 -5.75
CA TYR A 112 -7.22 -9.77 -6.09
C TYR A 112 -6.74 -8.31 -6.11
N SER A 113 -7.57 -7.38 -6.60
CA SER A 113 -7.24 -5.95 -6.59
C SER A 113 -7.13 -5.42 -5.15
N PHE A 114 -7.97 -5.93 -4.25
CA PHE A 114 -7.89 -5.66 -2.81
C PHE A 114 -6.67 -6.30 -2.14
N ASP A 115 -6.28 -7.52 -2.54
CA ASP A 115 -5.03 -8.14 -2.10
C ASP A 115 -3.81 -7.30 -2.49
N VAL A 116 -3.77 -6.78 -3.72
CA VAL A 116 -2.69 -5.90 -4.19
C VAL A 116 -2.62 -4.61 -3.37
N HIS A 117 -3.77 -4.03 -3.00
CA HIS A 117 -3.81 -2.89 -2.07
C HIS A 117 -3.22 -3.28 -0.71
N CYS A 118 -3.69 -4.38 -0.09
CA CYS A 118 -3.19 -4.85 1.20
C CYS A 118 -1.67 -5.09 1.18
N ASN A 119 -1.17 -5.70 0.10
CA ASN A 119 0.26 -5.98 -0.09
C ASN A 119 1.09 -4.72 -0.13
N SER A 120 0.59 -3.72 -0.83
CA SER A 120 1.26 -2.44 -1.01
C SER A 120 1.16 -1.58 0.26
N TYR A 121 0.03 -1.68 0.96
CA TYR A 121 -0.23 -0.95 2.20
C TYR A 121 0.70 -1.42 3.33
N PHE A 122 1.03 -2.71 3.42
CA PHE A 122 1.82 -3.20 4.55
C PHE A 122 3.21 -2.54 4.66
N PRO A 123 4.06 -2.47 3.62
CA PRO A 123 5.31 -1.72 3.70
C PRO A 123 5.11 -0.20 3.89
N LEU A 124 4.06 0.37 3.31
CA LEU A 124 3.70 1.78 3.52
C LEU A 124 3.37 2.04 5.00
N PHE A 125 2.64 1.12 5.64
CA PHE A 125 2.34 1.13 7.07
C PHE A 125 3.64 1.07 7.90
N LEU A 126 4.56 0.16 7.57
CA LEU A 126 5.84 0.08 8.27
C LEU A 126 6.62 1.41 8.20
N LEU A 127 6.59 2.10 7.05
CA LEU A 127 7.29 3.36 6.89
C LEU A 127 6.57 4.54 7.58
N LEU A 128 5.26 4.68 7.41
CA LEU A 128 4.52 5.88 7.83
C LEU A 128 3.87 5.78 9.20
N TYR A 129 3.59 4.57 9.70
CA TYR A 129 3.09 4.36 11.05
C TYR A 129 4.21 3.96 12.00
N VAL A 130 5.05 2.98 11.65
CA VAL A 130 6.08 2.47 12.58
C VAL A 130 7.35 3.32 12.53
N PHE A 131 7.99 3.43 11.37
CA PHE A 131 9.29 4.11 11.26
C PHE A 131 9.17 5.62 11.49
N GLN A 132 8.12 6.25 10.95
CA GLN A 132 7.79 7.64 11.27
C GLN A 132 7.60 7.88 12.77
N PHE A 133 6.93 6.96 13.48
CA PHE A 133 6.71 7.11 14.92
C PHE A 133 8.03 7.17 15.68
N LEU A 134 8.94 6.24 15.36
CA LEU A 134 10.28 6.19 15.93
C LEU A 134 11.10 7.45 15.61
N LEU A 135 10.96 7.98 14.39
CA LEU A 135 11.64 9.20 13.95
C LEU A 135 10.91 10.49 14.36
N SER A 136 9.72 10.42 14.96
CA SER A 136 8.88 11.59 15.22
C SER A 136 9.57 12.69 16.07
N PRO A 137 10.42 12.40 17.09
CA PRO A 137 11.13 13.45 17.82
C PRO A 137 12.06 14.27 16.92
N LEU A 138 12.62 13.65 15.87
CA LEU A 138 13.45 14.31 14.88
C LEU A 138 12.59 15.03 13.82
N LEU A 139 11.62 14.32 13.23
CA LEU A 139 10.80 14.82 12.12
C LEU A 139 9.93 16.02 12.51
N LEU A 140 9.56 16.12 13.78
CA LEU A 140 8.74 17.22 14.31
C LEU A 140 9.56 18.48 14.62
N TRP A 141 10.89 18.45 14.60
CA TRP A 141 11.73 19.61 14.89
C TRP A 141 11.58 20.72 13.84
N ARG A 142 11.34 21.96 14.28
CA ARG A 142 11.14 23.16 13.43
C ARG A 142 12.42 23.62 12.74
N ALA A 143 12.83 22.89 11.72
CA ALA A 143 13.92 23.22 10.83
C ALA A 143 13.65 22.68 9.42
N TRP A 144 14.40 23.16 8.43
CA TRP A 144 14.26 22.73 7.04
C TRP A 144 14.68 21.26 6.84
N ALA A 145 15.78 20.82 7.46
CA ALA A 145 16.30 19.46 7.28
C ALA A 145 15.32 18.34 7.75
N PRO A 146 14.67 18.42 8.92
CA PRO A 146 13.59 17.50 9.30
C PRO A 146 12.39 17.50 8.35
N ALA A 147 12.01 18.67 7.82
CA ALA A 147 10.94 18.79 6.85
C ALA A 147 11.31 18.10 5.52
N ALA A 148 12.55 18.27 5.06
CA ALA A 148 13.07 17.58 3.89
C ALA A 148 13.15 16.06 4.12
N LEU A 149 13.60 15.61 5.30
CA LEU A 149 13.63 14.20 5.67
C LEU A 149 12.23 13.59 5.70
N ALA A 150 11.24 14.30 6.25
CA ALA A 150 9.83 13.88 6.22
C ALA A 150 9.32 13.76 4.78
N CYS A 151 9.63 14.73 3.90
CA CYS A 151 9.27 14.65 2.49
C CYS A 151 9.87 13.42 1.79
N VAL A 152 11.15 13.13 2.04
CA VAL A 152 11.82 11.94 1.48
C VAL A 152 11.18 10.65 2.00
N LEU A 153 10.85 10.58 3.29
CA LEU A 153 10.18 9.41 3.88
C LEU A 153 8.82 9.15 3.21
N TYR A 154 7.98 10.17 3.06
CA TYR A 154 6.68 10.04 2.41
C TYR A 154 6.82 9.72 0.92
N ALA A 155 7.75 10.35 0.22
CA ALA A 155 8.02 10.06 -1.19
C ALA A 155 8.46 8.60 -1.37
N ALA A 156 9.34 8.09 -0.52
CA ALA A 156 9.78 6.70 -0.55
C ALA A 156 8.62 5.74 -0.25
N ALA A 157 7.81 6.01 0.78
CA ALA A 157 6.68 5.17 1.16
C ALA A 157 5.62 5.07 0.06
N PHE A 158 5.19 6.20 -0.50
CA PHE A 158 4.21 6.20 -1.59
C PHE A 158 4.79 5.64 -2.89
N SER A 159 6.05 5.90 -3.20
CA SER A 159 6.70 5.30 -4.37
C SER A 159 6.74 3.77 -4.26
N HIS A 160 7.07 3.25 -3.08
CA HIS A 160 7.08 1.82 -2.83
C HIS A 160 5.68 1.21 -2.92
N TYR A 161 4.65 1.88 -2.38
CA TYR A 161 3.24 1.49 -2.53
C TYR A 161 2.83 1.34 -4.01
N HIS A 162 3.16 2.32 -4.85
CA HIS A 162 2.83 2.28 -6.27
C HIS A 162 3.67 1.24 -7.04
N TYR A 163 4.92 1.04 -6.67
CA TYR A 163 5.76 -0.03 -7.22
C TYR A 163 5.19 -1.42 -6.93
N LEU A 164 4.69 -1.66 -5.71
CA LEU A 164 4.05 -2.93 -5.36
C LEU A 164 2.72 -3.14 -6.06
N ASN A 165 1.94 -2.08 -6.29
CA ASN A 165 0.75 -2.14 -7.14
C ASN A 165 1.11 -2.58 -8.56
N PHE A 166 2.08 -1.89 -9.18
CA PHE A 166 2.59 -2.26 -10.51
C PHE A 166 3.01 -3.73 -10.56
N LEU A 167 3.77 -4.19 -9.57
CA LEU A 167 4.27 -5.56 -9.56
C LEU A 167 3.12 -6.58 -9.43
N GLY A 168 2.10 -6.28 -8.64
CA GLY A 168 0.89 -7.10 -8.54
C GLY A 168 0.18 -7.24 -9.88
N TYR A 169 -0.21 -6.11 -10.50
CA TYR A 169 -0.89 -6.18 -11.79
C TYR A 169 -0.01 -6.76 -12.91
N SER A 170 1.31 -6.56 -12.87
CA SER A 170 2.25 -7.15 -13.84
C SER A 170 2.37 -8.68 -13.74
N ALA A 171 1.96 -9.28 -12.61
CA ALA A 171 1.94 -10.73 -12.45
C ALA A 171 0.81 -11.40 -13.24
N LEU A 172 -0.18 -10.62 -13.69
CA LEU A 172 -1.31 -11.10 -14.47
C LEU A 172 -0.97 -11.13 -15.97
N PRO A 173 -0.86 -12.31 -16.61
CA PRO A 173 -0.35 -12.44 -17.98
C PRO A 173 -1.32 -11.90 -19.06
N PHE A 174 -2.58 -11.68 -18.70
CA PHE A 174 -3.64 -11.17 -19.58
C PHE A 174 -3.79 -9.64 -19.52
N LEU A 175 -2.98 -8.96 -18.69
CA LEU A 175 -2.87 -7.50 -18.69
C LEU A 175 -1.70 -7.05 -19.57
N GLU A 176 -1.84 -5.85 -20.13
CA GLU A 176 -0.83 -5.09 -20.85
C GLU A 176 -0.81 -3.67 -20.31
N ARG A 177 0.30 -2.98 -20.53
CA ARG A 177 0.48 -1.58 -20.15
C ARG A 177 0.26 -1.32 -18.65
N THR A 178 0.72 -2.23 -17.80
CA THR A 178 0.57 -2.12 -16.34
C THR A 178 1.43 -1.00 -15.76
N GLU A 179 2.34 -0.41 -16.54
CA GLU A 179 3.19 0.73 -16.15
C GLU A 179 2.37 1.97 -15.77
N VAL A 180 1.07 2.02 -16.10
CA VAL A 180 0.13 3.05 -15.61
C VAL A 180 0.15 3.15 -14.08
N PHE A 181 0.32 2.03 -13.37
CA PHE A 181 0.43 2.04 -11.91
C PHE A 181 1.71 2.70 -11.37
N LEU A 182 2.72 2.95 -12.22
CA LEU A 182 3.94 3.67 -11.88
C LEU A 182 3.83 5.18 -12.12
N TRP A 183 2.83 5.67 -12.86
CA TRP A 183 2.68 7.11 -13.15
C TRP A 183 2.64 8.01 -11.90
N PRO A 184 1.99 7.62 -10.78
CA PRO A 184 2.04 8.40 -9.56
C PRO A 184 3.47 8.59 -9.01
N ILE A 185 4.39 7.66 -9.26
CA ILE A 185 5.82 7.81 -8.88
C ILE A 185 6.44 8.99 -9.64
N GLY A 186 6.14 9.14 -10.93
CA GLY A 186 6.58 10.30 -11.71
C GLY A 186 6.08 11.62 -11.12
N LEU A 187 4.82 11.68 -10.66
CA LEU A 187 4.28 12.84 -9.95
C LEU A 187 4.99 13.10 -8.63
N ILE A 188 5.31 12.05 -7.86
CA ILE A 188 6.06 12.15 -6.61
C ILE A 188 7.47 12.71 -6.86
N CYS A 189 8.16 12.26 -7.91
CA CYS A 189 9.49 12.76 -8.28
C CYS A 189 9.49 14.27 -8.58
N VAL A 190 8.40 14.81 -9.15
CA VAL A 190 8.24 16.25 -9.40
C VAL A 190 7.80 16.98 -8.13
N ALA A 191 6.90 16.40 -7.34
CA ALA A 191 6.36 17.03 -6.13
C ALA A 191 7.40 17.11 -5.00
N LEU A 192 8.30 16.14 -4.87
CA LEU A 192 9.32 16.07 -3.83
C LEU A 192 10.21 17.33 -3.75
N PRO A 193 10.92 17.74 -4.82
CA PRO A 193 11.77 18.94 -4.75
C PRO A 193 10.95 20.20 -4.44
N LEU A 194 9.72 20.31 -4.97
CA LEU A 194 8.83 21.44 -4.67
C LEU A 194 8.47 21.48 -3.18
N ALA A 195 8.01 20.36 -2.62
CA ALA A 195 7.66 20.24 -1.20
C ALA A 195 8.85 20.60 -0.29
N VAL A 196 10.06 20.14 -0.66
CA VAL A 196 11.30 20.44 0.06
C VAL A 196 11.65 21.93 -0.03
N LEU A 197 11.52 22.55 -1.20
CA LEU A 197 11.80 23.99 -1.40
C LEU A 197 10.84 24.86 -0.59
N PHE A 198 9.56 24.50 -0.53
CA PHE A 198 8.56 25.22 0.28
C PHE A 198 8.66 24.91 1.79
N GLY A 199 9.55 24.01 2.21
CA GLY A 199 9.69 23.61 3.61
C GLY A 199 8.46 22.88 4.16
N PHE A 200 7.67 22.23 3.30
CA PHE A 200 6.51 21.45 3.71
C PHE A 200 6.95 20.25 4.56
N ASN A 201 6.25 19.99 5.65
CA ASN A 201 6.49 18.85 6.52
C ASN A 201 5.24 17.95 6.55
N PRO A 202 5.21 16.86 5.77
CA PRO A 202 4.04 15.99 5.69
C PRO A 202 3.73 15.29 7.02
N THR A 203 4.75 14.96 7.83
CA THR A 203 4.54 14.35 9.16
C THR A 203 3.73 15.28 10.06
N ARG A 204 4.06 16.57 10.12
CA ARG A 204 3.27 17.55 10.90
C ARG A 204 1.86 17.69 10.36
N PHE A 205 1.72 17.79 9.04
CA PHE A 205 0.43 17.94 8.39
C PHE A 205 -0.49 16.76 8.73
N VAL A 206 -0.01 15.52 8.57
CA VAL A 206 -0.78 14.33 8.90
C VAL A 206 -1.10 14.27 10.38
N LEU A 207 -0.13 14.47 11.28
CA LEU A 207 -0.41 14.43 12.71
C LEU A 207 -1.42 15.50 13.14
N SER A 208 -1.43 16.67 12.51
CA SER A 208 -2.46 17.69 12.77
C SER A 208 -3.87 17.30 12.29
N ILE A 209 -4.02 16.37 11.35
CA ILE A 209 -5.35 15.89 10.92
C ILE A 209 -5.92 14.90 11.93
N TYR A 210 -5.08 13.99 12.45
CA TYR A 210 -5.53 12.88 13.32
C TYR A 210 -5.50 13.22 14.81
N PHE A 211 -4.66 14.18 15.21
CA PHE A 211 -4.30 14.46 16.60
C PHE A 211 -4.22 15.98 16.87
N SER A 212 -5.07 16.78 16.23
CA SER A 212 -5.26 18.19 16.60
C SER A 212 -6.54 18.43 17.39
#